data_AF-A0A0L7R028-F1
#
_entry.id   AF-A0A0L7R028-F1
#
_cell.length_a   1.000
_cell.length_b   1.000
_cell.length_c   1.000
_cell.angle_alpha   90.00
_cell.angle_beta   90.00
_cell.angle_gamma   90.00
#
_symmetry.space_group_name_H-M   'P 1'
#
loop_
_entity.id
_entity.type
_entity.pdbx_description
1 polymer ?
#
loop_
_entity_poly.entity_id
_entity_poly.type
_entity_poly.pdbx_seq_one_letter_code
_entity_poly.pdbx_strand_id
1 'polypeptide(L)'
;MEGKIQMEEDNDDENDIAIKNTIPLVKDLFHVHRKVGEGTFSSVFLATLKSSDGSKKFALKHLVPTRHPEKIERELQCMQQMGGKDYVVGLELCLRNLETVVFVMPYMRHDKFSEYVQDMSIQETKDYMIALLTALRRVHKFNIIHRDVKPSNFLYDRCNKRYLLVDFGLAQEYVVEKKPNDLKLTNSEIQCLKRKRSDENNLNLSLHTRKKGAEDKCYCFGKAKVCSLCTSRPEQTAPRAGTPGFRAPEVLLKHPSQTPAIDIWASGVMMLCILSGTQPFFHSPDDCTALAEITTIFGSNKMQQCAHKLGTGNDFLNQFIF
;
A
#
# COMPACT_ATOMS: atom_id res chain seq x y z
N MET A 1 -40.74 -25.67 -27.07
CA MET A 1 -39.28 -25.80 -26.95
C MET A 1 -38.84 -24.88 -25.83
N GLU A 2 -38.73 -25.45 -24.64
CA GLU A 2 -38.24 -24.77 -23.45
C GLU A 2 -36.73 -24.59 -23.57
N GLY A 3 -36.28 -23.33 -23.64
CA GLY A 3 -34.87 -22.98 -23.61
C GLY A 3 -34.37 -23.04 -22.16
N LYS A 4 -33.65 -24.10 -21.82
CA LYS A 4 -32.85 -24.16 -20.59
C LYS A 4 -31.80 -23.05 -20.63
N ILE A 5 -31.90 -22.12 -19.68
CA ILE A 5 -30.82 -21.22 -19.32
C ILE A 5 -29.76 -22.08 -18.63
N GLN A 6 -28.64 -22.33 -19.30
CA GLN A 6 -27.44 -22.86 -18.67
C GLN A 6 -26.94 -21.80 -17.68
N MET A 7 -27.04 -22.12 -16.39
CA MET A 7 -26.25 -21.44 -15.37
C MET A 7 -24.79 -21.82 -15.60
N GLU A 8 -23.93 -20.82 -15.82
CA GLU A 8 -22.48 -20.96 -15.73
C GLU A 8 -22.15 -21.29 -14.26
N GLU A 9 -21.93 -22.57 -13.97
CA GLU A 9 -21.28 -23.02 -12.73
C GLU A 9 -19.77 -22.72 -12.86
N ASP A 10 -19.40 -21.48 -12.52
CA ASP A 10 -18.03 -20.98 -12.57
C ASP A 10 -17.13 -21.57 -11.47
N ASN A 11 -15.81 -21.56 -11.75
CA ASN A 11 -14.60 -22.00 -11.02
C ASN A 11 -14.46 -21.71 -9.49
N ASP A 12 -15.51 -21.35 -8.76
CA ASP A 12 -15.45 -20.98 -7.34
C ASP A 12 -15.14 -22.17 -6.40
N ASP A 13 -15.49 -23.40 -6.79
CA ASP A 13 -15.30 -24.60 -5.95
C ASP A 13 -13.82 -24.97 -5.71
N GLU A 14 -12.91 -24.78 -6.69
CA GLU A 14 -11.50 -25.15 -6.52
C GLU A 14 -10.78 -24.29 -5.47
N ASN A 15 -11.06 -22.98 -5.44
CA ASN A 15 -10.46 -22.05 -4.49
C ASN A 15 -10.97 -22.27 -3.06
N ASP A 16 -12.24 -22.67 -2.93
CA ASP A 16 -12.88 -23.08 -1.69
C ASP A 16 -12.26 -24.36 -1.11
N ILE A 17 -11.93 -25.32 -1.98
CA ILE A 17 -11.27 -26.56 -1.62
C ILE A 17 -9.83 -26.27 -1.15
N ALA A 18 -9.11 -25.36 -1.80
CA ALA A 18 -7.73 -25.03 -1.45
C ALA A 18 -7.61 -24.53 0.00
N ILE A 19 -8.36 -23.49 0.41
CA ILE A 19 -8.24 -22.93 1.77
C ILE A 19 -8.63 -23.93 2.86
N LYS A 20 -9.67 -24.75 2.62
CA LYS A 20 -10.15 -25.79 3.55
C LYS A 20 -9.11 -26.90 3.73
N ASN A 21 -8.36 -27.23 2.68
CA ASN A 21 -7.31 -28.25 2.73
C ASN A 21 -6.01 -27.73 3.35
N THR A 22 -5.69 -26.45 3.17
CA THR A 22 -4.44 -25.89 3.69
C THR A 22 -4.49 -25.58 5.18
N ILE A 23 -5.65 -25.21 5.74
CA ILE A 23 -5.82 -25.01 7.19
C ILE A 23 -6.99 -25.87 7.71
N PRO A 24 -6.71 -27.04 8.32
CA PRO A 24 -7.75 -27.94 8.85
C PRO A 24 -8.74 -27.25 9.80
N LEU A 25 -8.26 -26.35 10.67
CA LEU A 25 -9.11 -25.57 11.56
C LEU A 25 -10.12 -24.68 10.82
N VAL A 26 -9.80 -24.17 9.63
CA VAL A 26 -10.77 -23.42 8.81
C VAL A 26 -11.89 -24.35 8.37
N LYS A 27 -11.55 -25.55 7.88
CA LYS A 27 -12.52 -26.57 7.50
C LYS A 27 -13.41 -26.98 8.68
N ASP A 28 -12.87 -27.07 9.88
CA ASP A 28 -13.61 -27.52 11.05
C ASP A 28 -14.54 -26.43 11.60
N LEU A 29 -14.08 -25.17 11.63
CA LEU A 29 -14.79 -24.07 12.29
C LEU A 29 -15.76 -23.30 11.39
N PHE A 30 -15.50 -23.24 10.08
CA PHE A 30 -16.23 -22.33 9.19
C PHE A 30 -16.96 -23.04 8.04
N HIS A 31 -18.13 -22.52 7.70
CA HIS A 31 -18.71 -22.64 6.36
C HIS A 31 -18.13 -21.51 5.51
N VAL A 32 -17.17 -21.83 4.64
CA VAL A 32 -16.66 -20.90 3.63
C VAL A 32 -17.67 -20.88 2.48
N HIS A 33 -18.14 -19.67 2.15
CA HIS A 33 -18.99 -19.36 1.01
C HIS A 33 -18.07 -18.89 -0.14
N ARG A 34 -18.50 -17.95 -0.98
CA ARG A 34 -17.71 -17.43 -2.09
C ARG A 34 -16.46 -16.61 -1.72
N LYS A 35 -15.53 -16.52 -2.67
CA LYS A 35 -14.47 -15.50 -2.73
C LYS A 35 -15.09 -14.11 -2.88
N VAL A 36 -14.61 -13.13 -2.11
CA VAL A 36 -15.08 -11.74 -2.12
C VAL A 36 -13.98 -10.73 -2.46
N GLY A 37 -12.73 -11.16 -2.49
CA GLY A 37 -11.62 -10.31 -2.88
C GLY A 37 -10.38 -11.11 -3.29
N GLU A 38 -9.60 -10.54 -4.19
CA GLU A 38 -8.33 -11.07 -4.64
C GLU A 38 -7.32 -9.94 -4.80
N GLY A 39 -6.11 -10.16 -4.32
CA GLY A 39 -5.00 -9.23 -4.47
C GLY A 39 -3.69 -9.98 -4.59
N THR A 40 -2.62 -9.25 -4.88
CA THR A 40 -1.27 -9.81 -5.09
C THR A 40 -0.75 -10.64 -3.92
N PHE A 41 -1.19 -10.33 -2.70
CA PHE A 41 -0.67 -10.93 -1.47
C PHE A 41 -1.69 -11.79 -0.72
N SER A 42 -2.95 -11.83 -1.16
CA SER A 42 -4.00 -12.56 -0.44
C SER A 42 -5.26 -12.78 -1.25
N SER A 43 -6.03 -13.79 -0.87
CA SER A 43 -7.43 -13.98 -1.26
C SER A 43 -8.34 -13.84 -0.04
N VAL A 44 -9.53 -13.24 -0.22
CA VAL A 44 -10.50 -13.01 0.85
C VAL A 44 -11.79 -13.77 0.56
N PHE A 45 -12.27 -14.53 1.53
CA PHE A 45 -13.48 -15.35 1.41
C PHE A 45 -14.52 -14.94 2.44
N LEU A 46 -15.80 -15.00 2.07
CA LEU A 46 -16.91 -14.84 3.02
C LEU A 46 -17.14 -16.16 3.76
N ALA A 47 -17.29 -16.12 5.08
CA ALA A 47 -17.54 -17.32 5.89
C ALA A 47 -18.56 -17.08 7.02
N THR A 48 -19.16 -18.15 7.53
CA THR A 48 -19.94 -18.18 8.78
C THR A 48 -19.41 -19.29 9.69
N LEU A 49 -19.60 -19.16 11.01
CA LEU A 49 -19.22 -20.23 11.95
C LEU A 49 -20.21 -21.40 11.86
N LYS A 50 -19.70 -22.63 11.81
CA LYS A 50 -20.55 -23.84 11.81
C LYS A 50 -21.36 -24.02 13.10
N SER A 51 -20.83 -23.54 14.22
CA SER A 51 -21.47 -23.60 15.53
C SER A 51 -22.53 -22.52 15.76
N SER A 52 -22.68 -21.57 14.82
CA SER A 52 -23.64 -20.47 14.91
C SER A 52 -24.81 -20.69 13.97
N ASP A 53 -25.90 -19.97 14.19
CA ASP A 53 -27.06 -19.88 13.28
C ASP A 53 -26.75 -19.21 11.92
N GLY A 54 -25.48 -18.86 11.66
CA GLY A 54 -25.05 -18.17 10.45
C GLY A 54 -25.27 -16.66 10.47
N SER A 55 -25.75 -16.09 11.58
CA SER A 55 -25.99 -14.65 11.71
C SER A 55 -24.70 -13.82 11.61
N LYS A 56 -23.61 -14.27 12.25
CA LYS A 56 -22.31 -13.59 12.21
C LYS A 56 -21.50 -14.05 11.01
N LYS A 57 -21.20 -13.10 10.12
CA LYS A 57 -20.36 -13.29 8.93
C LYS A 57 -18.93 -12.82 9.18
N PHE A 58 -17.98 -13.50 8.55
CA PHE A 58 -16.55 -13.26 8.64
C PHE A 58 -15.91 -13.13 7.27
N ALA A 59 -14.85 -12.34 7.20
CA ALA A 59 -13.95 -12.29 6.05
C ALA A 59 -12.67 -13.07 6.42
N LEU A 60 -12.40 -14.15 5.69
CA LEU A 60 -11.20 -14.97 5.82
C LEU A 60 -10.17 -14.50 4.81
N LYS A 61 -9.17 -13.74 5.25
CA LYS A 61 -8.05 -13.30 4.41
C LYS A 61 -6.95 -14.34 4.46
N HIS A 62 -6.88 -15.16 3.41
CA HIS A 62 -5.85 -16.15 3.18
C HIS A 62 -4.64 -15.48 2.54
N LEU A 63 -3.52 -15.44 3.28
CA LEU A 63 -2.28 -14.84 2.82
C LEU A 63 -1.52 -15.80 1.91
N VAL A 64 -0.97 -15.27 0.82
CA VAL A 64 -0.03 -16.02 -0.02
C VAL A 64 1.22 -16.32 0.80
N PRO A 65 1.69 -17.58 0.85
CA PRO A 65 2.92 -17.94 1.54
C PRO A 65 4.10 -17.06 1.11
N THR A 66 4.86 -16.55 2.08
CA THR A 66 5.94 -15.60 1.83
C THR A 66 7.18 -15.97 2.63
N ARG A 67 8.36 -15.64 2.08
CA ARG A 67 9.65 -15.77 2.78
C ARG A 67 9.89 -14.68 3.83
N HIS A 68 8.94 -13.75 3.97
CA HIS A 68 9.02 -12.56 4.81
C HIS A 68 7.96 -12.61 5.93
N PRO A 69 8.11 -13.47 6.96
CA PRO A 69 7.15 -13.58 8.05
C PRO A 69 6.94 -12.25 8.80
N GLU A 70 7.94 -11.37 8.81
CA GLU A 70 7.86 -10.03 9.38
C GLU A 70 6.77 -9.15 8.74
N LYS A 71 6.41 -9.41 7.48
CA LYS A 71 5.30 -8.70 6.81
C LYS A 71 3.94 -9.13 7.36
N ILE A 72 3.79 -10.44 7.58
CA ILE A 72 2.57 -11.02 8.17
C ILE A 72 2.42 -10.52 9.60
N GLU A 73 3.50 -10.55 10.39
CA GLU A 73 3.50 -10.07 11.76
C GLU A 73 3.13 -8.58 11.84
N ARG A 74 3.68 -7.74 10.96
CA ARG A 74 3.33 -6.32 10.92
C ARG A 74 1.86 -6.09 10.61
N GLU A 75 1.31 -6.80 9.63
CA GLU A 75 -0.11 -6.69 9.28
C GLU A 75 -1.01 -7.11 10.46
N LEU A 76 -0.66 -8.21 11.12
CA LEU A 76 -1.32 -8.71 12.34
C LEU A 76 -1.27 -7.65 13.46
N GLN A 77 -0.09 -7.10 13.75
CA GLN A 77 0.10 -6.08 14.78
C GLN A 77 -0.69 -4.81 14.48
N CYS A 78 -0.76 -4.38 13.22
CA CYS A 78 -1.57 -3.22 12.83
C CYS A 78 -3.03 -3.41 13.27
N MET A 79 -3.65 -4.53 12.88
CA MET A 79 -5.06 -4.79 13.22
C MET A 79 -5.28 -4.96 14.73
N GLN A 80 -4.35 -5.61 15.44
CA GLN A 80 -4.46 -5.80 16.89
C GLN A 80 -4.36 -4.49 17.68
N GLN A 81 -3.49 -3.57 17.27
CA GLN A 81 -3.24 -2.34 18.02
C GLN A 81 -4.25 -1.23 17.69
N MET A 82 -4.62 -1.10 16.41
CA MET A 82 -5.41 0.04 15.94
C MET A 82 -6.83 -0.29 15.49
N GLY A 83 -7.11 -1.55 15.18
CA GLY A 83 -8.36 -2.02 14.59
C GLY A 83 -9.57 -2.05 15.53
N GLY A 84 -10.75 -2.25 14.95
CA GLY A 84 -12.03 -2.30 15.66
C GLY A 84 -12.60 -0.95 16.08
N LYS A 85 -11.93 0.15 15.71
CA LYS A 85 -12.31 1.52 16.09
C LYS A 85 -12.04 2.50 14.95
N ASP A 86 -12.80 3.60 14.92
CA ASP A 86 -12.60 4.73 14.00
C ASP A 86 -12.54 4.27 12.53
N TYR A 87 -13.45 3.37 12.15
CA TYR A 87 -13.55 2.76 10.82
C TYR A 87 -12.35 1.92 10.38
N VAL A 88 -11.49 1.46 11.28
CA VAL A 88 -10.39 0.54 10.95
C VAL A 88 -10.76 -0.90 11.27
N VAL A 89 -10.54 -1.82 10.33
CA VAL A 89 -10.81 -3.24 10.53
C VAL A 89 -10.02 -3.82 11.71
N GLY A 90 -10.72 -4.58 12.55
CA GLY A 90 -10.13 -5.36 13.62
C GLY A 90 -9.86 -6.80 13.22
N LEU A 91 -9.30 -7.56 14.14
CA LEU A 91 -9.05 -8.99 13.98
C LEU A 91 -9.80 -9.77 15.06
N GLU A 92 -10.49 -10.83 14.64
CA GLU A 92 -11.18 -11.74 15.56
C GLU A 92 -10.28 -12.93 15.91
N LEU A 93 -9.60 -13.49 14.92
CA LEU A 93 -8.73 -14.66 15.08
C LEU A 93 -7.64 -14.68 14.01
N CYS A 94 -6.46 -15.19 14.35
CA CYS A 94 -5.41 -15.53 13.40
C CYS A 94 -5.20 -17.05 13.44
N LEU A 95 -5.37 -17.70 12.28
CA LEU A 95 -5.13 -19.13 12.12
C LEU A 95 -3.84 -19.34 11.32
N ARG A 96 -3.01 -20.27 11.76
CA ARG A 96 -1.78 -20.63 11.07
C ARG A 96 -1.65 -22.14 10.99
N ASN A 97 -1.30 -22.64 9.81
CA ASN A 97 -0.85 -24.01 9.60
C ASN A 97 0.38 -23.97 8.68
N LEU A 98 1.55 -24.37 9.21
CA LEU A 98 2.83 -24.28 8.50
C LEU A 98 3.13 -22.84 7.99
N GLU A 99 3.28 -22.68 6.67
CA GLU A 99 3.55 -21.42 5.98
C GLU A 99 2.27 -20.63 5.65
N THR A 100 1.11 -21.23 5.88
CA THR A 100 -0.18 -20.63 5.53
C THR A 100 -0.80 -19.93 6.72
N VAL A 101 -1.22 -18.69 6.50
CA VAL A 101 -1.86 -17.83 7.50
C VAL A 101 -3.20 -17.33 6.98
N VAL A 102 -4.22 -17.41 7.82
CA VAL A 102 -5.55 -16.85 7.57
C VAL A 102 -5.91 -15.89 8.70
N PHE A 103 -6.23 -14.65 8.34
CA PHE A 103 -6.84 -13.69 9.25
C PHE A 103 -8.37 -13.79 9.17
N VAL A 104 -9.01 -13.97 10.33
CA VAL A 104 -10.45 -13.96 10.50
C VAL A 104 -10.86 -12.57 10.97
N MET A 105 -11.58 -11.84 10.13
CA MET A 105 -12.01 -10.47 10.37
C MET A 105 -13.55 -10.38 10.35
N PRO A 106 -14.14 -9.38 11.01
CA PRO A 106 -15.57 -9.13 10.85
C PRO A 106 -15.90 -8.79 9.39
N TYR A 107 -16.90 -9.45 8.82
CA TYR A 107 -17.36 -9.13 7.48
C TYR A 107 -18.25 -7.89 7.49
N MET A 108 -18.00 -6.96 6.56
CA MET A 108 -18.91 -5.87 6.24
C MET A 108 -19.39 -6.02 4.80
N ARG A 109 -20.71 -6.14 4.63
CA ARG A 109 -21.36 -5.98 3.32
C ARG A 109 -20.99 -4.59 2.78
N HIS A 110 -20.63 -4.50 1.51
CA HIS A 110 -20.29 -3.23 0.89
C HIS A 110 -20.69 -3.24 -0.57
N ASP A 111 -20.87 -2.04 -1.12
CA ASP A 111 -21.23 -1.80 -2.50
C ASP A 111 -19.94 -1.55 -3.32
N LYS A 112 -19.91 -1.92 -4.61
CA LYS A 112 -18.72 -1.67 -5.43
C LYS A 112 -18.64 -0.19 -5.76
N PHE A 113 -17.45 0.41 -5.65
CA PHE A 113 -17.29 1.86 -5.88
C PHE A 113 -17.77 2.32 -7.27
N SER A 114 -17.56 1.51 -8.30
CA SER A 114 -18.03 1.77 -9.66
C SER A 114 -19.56 1.86 -9.79
N GLU A 115 -20.32 1.29 -8.86
CA GLU A 115 -21.80 1.28 -8.89
C GLU A 115 -22.40 2.57 -8.32
N TYR A 116 -21.63 3.36 -7.56
CA TYR A 116 -22.16 4.56 -6.91
C TYR A 116 -21.35 5.84 -7.14
N VAL A 117 -20.12 5.76 -7.64
CA VAL A 117 -19.23 6.94 -7.80
C VAL A 117 -19.86 8.09 -8.58
N GLN A 118 -20.68 7.80 -9.59
CA GLN A 118 -21.37 8.80 -10.42
C GLN A 118 -22.61 9.41 -9.74
N ASP A 119 -23.16 8.72 -8.74
CA ASP A 119 -24.45 9.03 -8.13
C ASP A 119 -24.31 9.47 -6.66
N MET A 120 -23.09 9.82 -6.22
CA MET A 120 -22.85 10.31 -4.87
C MET A 120 -23.33 11.75 -4.74
N SER A 121 -24.21 12.00 -3.78
CA SER A 121 -24.59 13.38 -3.43
C SER A 121 -23.43 14.13 -2.77
N ILE A 122 -23.50 15.46 -2.72
CA ILE A 122 -22.52 16.29 -1.99
C ILE A 122 -22.45 15.88 -0.52
N GLN A 123 -23.60 15.60 0.11
CA GLN A 123 -23.64 15.20 1.52
C GLN A 123 -23.01 13.81 1.72
N GLU A 124 -23.35 12.86 0.85
CA GLU A 124 -22.76 11.52 0.88
C GLU A 124 -21.24 11.55 0.68
N THR A 125 -20.77 12.38 -0.26
CA THR A 125 -19.33 12.61 -0.48
C THR A 125 -18.65 13.13 0.78
N LYS A 126 -19.27 14.11 1.47
CA LYS A 126 -18.73 14.61 2.74
C LYS A 126 -18.68 13.53 3.81
N ASP A 127 -19.75 12.76 3.98
CA ASP A 127 -19.82 11.68 4.97
C ASP A 127 -18.74 10.62 4.71
N TYR A 128 -18.57 10.23 3.45
CA TYR A 128 -17.55 9.28 3.00
C TYR A 128 -16.13 9.78 3.29
N MET A 129 -15.83 11.04 2.93
CA MET A 129 -14.51 11.64 3.16
C MET A 129 -14.22 11.86 4.65
N ILE A 130 -15.22 12.23 5.46
CA ILE A 130 -15.06 12.34 6.92
C ILE A 130 -14.70 10.97 7.53
N ALA A 131 -15.38 9.90 7.10
CA ALA A 131 -15.09 8.55 7.57
C ALA A 131 -13.68 8.10 7.15
N LEU A 132 -13.30 8.32 5.89
CA LEU A 132 -11.97 7.99 5.38
C LEU A 132 -10.86 8.72 6.15
N LEU A 133 -10.99 10.04 6.32
CA LEU A 133 -10.01 10.85 7.05
C LEU A 133 -9.99 10.51 8.55
N THR A 134 -11.11 10.07 9.12
CA THR A 134 -11.16 9.57 10.51
C THR A 134 -10.37 8.27 10.65
N ALA A 135 -10.51 7.33 9.72
CA ALA A 135 -9.72 6.11 9.66
C ALA A 135 -8.23 6.41 9.48
N LEU A 136 -7.86 7.28 8.54
CA LEU A 136 -6.46 7.66 8.32
C LEU A 136 -5.85 8.36 9.55
N ARG A 137 -6.60 9.26 10.19
CA ARG A 137 -6.16 9.87 11.46
C ARG A 137 -5.89 8.82 12.54
N ARG A 138 -6.71 7.77 12.63
CA ARG A 138 -6.49 6.65 13.54
C ARG A 138 -5.19 5.92 13.18
N VAL A 139 -5.02 5.52 11.92
CA VAL A 139 -3.81 4.82 11.45
C VAL A 139 -2.54 5.65 11.72
N HIS A 140 -2.55 6.93 11.35
CA HIS A 140 -1.39 7.83 11.49
C HIS A 140 -1.03 8.10 12.97
N LYS A 141 -2.01 8.04 13.89
CA LYS A 141 -1.76 8.14 15.34
C LYS A 141 -0.90 6.99 15.89
N PHE A 142 -0.85 5.85 15.20
CA PHE A 142 0.01 4.70 15.54
C PHE A 142 1.35 4.75 14.79
N ASN A 143 1.69 5.87 14.16
CA ASN A 143 2.88 6.03 13.34
C ASN A 143 2.95 5.04 12.16
N ILE A 144 1.78 4.68 11.62
CA ILE A 144 1.66 3.81 10.45
C ILE A 144 1.29 4.64 9.22
N ILE A 145 1.89 4.29 8.09
CA ILE A 145 1.45 4.68 6.74
C ILE A 145 0.76 3.46 6.13
N HIS A 146 -0.47 3.62 5.64
CA HIS A 146 -1.25 2.54 5.03
C HIS A 146 -0.68 2.12 3.67
N ARG A 147 -0.23 3.07 2.86
CA ARG A 147 0.42 2.92 1.54
C ARG A 147 -0.45 2.41 0.39
N ASP A 148 -1.59 1.81 0.68
CA ASP A 148 -2.52 1.32 -0.34
C ASP A 148 -3.97 1.79 -0.13
N VAL A 149 -4.13 3.09 0.17
CA VAL A 149 -5.44 3.72 0.28
C VAL A 149 -6.05 3.86 -1.11
N LYS A 150 -7.21 3.22 -1.33
CA LYS A 150 -7.95 3.20 -2.59
C LYS A 150 -9.39 2.71 -2.32
N PRO A 151 -10.32 2.85 -3.28
CA PRO A 151 -11.71 2.44 -3.07
C PRO A 151 -11.92 0.99 -2.66
N SER A 152 -11.15 0.04 -3.19
CA SER A 152 -11.28 -1.38 -2.81
C SER A 152 -10.85 -1.67 -1.37
N ASN A 153 -10.05 -0.78 -0.76
CA ASN A 153 -9.54 -0.92 0.60
C ASN A 153 -10.31 -0.04 1.60
N PHE A 154 -11.29 0.74 1.15
CA PHE A 154 -12.20 1.49 2.01
C PHE A 154 -13.64 1.11 1.70
N LEU A 155 -14.10 0.06 2.38
CA LEU A 155 -15.39 -0.55 2.18
C LEU A 155 -16.49 0.43 2.61
N TYR A 156 -17.57 0.49 1.82
CA TYR A 156 -18.72 1.35 2.10
C TYR A 156 -20.02 0.56 1.93
N ASP A 157 -20.76 0.41 3.03
CA ASP A 157 -22.14 -0.06 3.05
C ASP A 157 -23.05 1.16 2.89
N ARG A 158 -23.50 1.42 1.66
CA ARG A 158 -24.24 2.64 1.32
C ARG A 158 -25.59 2.71 2.02
N CYS A 159 -26.30 1.59 2.09
CA CYS A 159 -27.65 1.56 2.69
C CYS A 159 -27.60 1.79 4.20
N ASN A 160 -26.57 1.28 4.90
CA ASN A 160 -26.43 1.43 6.35
C ASN A 160 -25.48 2.56 6.77
N LYS A 161 -24.89 3.29 5.81
CA LYS A 161 -23.85 4.32 6.04
C LYS A 161 -22.69 3.83 6.92
N ARG A 162 -22.18 2.62 6.64
CA ARG A 162 -21.04 2.06 7.37
C ARG A 162 -19.78 2.07 6.52
N TYR A 163 -18.65 2.32 7.16
CA TYR A 163 -17.35 2.47 6.51
C TYR A 163 -16.30 1.60 7.18
N LEU A 164 -15.36 1.08 6.41
CA LEU A 164 -14.28 0.26 6.94
C LEU A 164 -13.01 0.31 6.07
N LEU A 165 -11.93 0.86 6.60
CA LEU A 165 -10.58 0.75 6.06
C LEU A 165 -10.02 -0.65 6.36
N VAL A 166 -9.57 -1.32 5.30
CA VAL A 166 -9.06 -2.70 5.32
C VAL A 166 -7.70 -2.78 4.63
N ASP A 167 -7.04 -3.93 4.81
CA ASP A 167 -5.79 -4.33 4.13
C ASP A 167 -4.54 -3.54 4.52
N PHE A 168 -3.87 -4.01 5.58
CA PHE A 168 -2.61 -3.47 6.06
C PHE A 168 -1.37 -4.22 5.51
N GLY A 169 -1.52 -5.04 4.46
CA GLY A 169 -0.43 -5.88 3.95
C GLY A 169 0.75 -5.10 3.35
N LEU A 170 0.52 -3.84 2.99
CA LEU A 170 1.54 -2.90 2.50
C LEU A 170 1.92 -1.84 3.55
N ALA A 171 1.36 -1.91 4.75
CA ALA A 171 1.57 -0.89 5.76
C ALA A 171 3.03 -0.83 6.24
N GLN A 172 3.45 0.37 6.66
CA GLN A 172 4.81 0.62 7.12
C GLN A 172 4.82 1.60 8.28
N GLU A 173 5.64 1.31 9.28
CA GLU A 173 5.98 2.27 10.35
C GLU A 173 6.86 3.39 9.82
N TYR A 174 6.59 4.61 10.27
CA TYR A 174 7.47 5.75 10.03
C TYR A 174 7.97 6.34 11.34
N VAL A 175 9.21 6.83 11.33
CA VAL A 175 9.79 7.45 12.51
C VAL A 175 9.33 8.91 12.56
N VAL A 176 8.65 9.27 13.65
CA VAL A 176 8.42 10.68 13.97
C VAL A 176 9.73 11.23 14.55
N GLU A 177 10.44 12.06 13.79
CA GLU A 177 11.52 12.85 14.35
C GLU A 177 10.93 13.77 15.43
N LYS A 178 11.12 13.41 16.71
CA LYS A 178 10.75 14.28 17.82
C LYS A 178 11.59 15.55 17.71
N LYS A 179 10.93 16.71 17.55
CA LYS A 179 11.62 18.00 17.72
C LYS A 179 12.26 18.02 19.11
N PRO A 180 13.49 18.54 19.27
CA PRO A 180 14.29 18.39 20.49
C PRO A 180 13.73 19.05 21.77
N ASN A 181 12.52 19.61 21.77
CA ASN A 181 11.96 20.32 22.91
C ASN A 181 11.13 19.46 23.88
N ASP A 182 10.92 18.17 23.62
CA ASP A 182 10.07 17.31 24.47
C ASP A 182 10.83 16.18 25.22
N LEU A 183 12.15 16.27 25.37
CA LEU A 183 12.92 15.30 26.14
C LEU A 183 13.42 15.90 27.46
N LYS A 184 12.65 15.68 28.54
CA LYS A 184 13.22 15.59 29.89
C LYS A 184 14.07 14.31 29.93
N LEU A 185 15.38 14.49 29.83
CA LEU A 185 16.39 13.42 29.90
C LEU A 185 16.31 12.73 31.27
N THR A 186 16.05 11.43 31.27
CA THR A 186 16.46 10.52 32.36
C THR A 186 17.69 9.76 31.90
N ASN A 187 18.78 9.93 32.64
CA ASN A 187 20.08 9.33 32.36
C ASN A 187 20.06 7.80 32.59
N SER A 188 19.75 7.06 31.55
CA SER A 188 20.14 5.66 31.38
C SER A 188 19.98 5.32 29.90
N GLU A 189 20.96 4.63 29.31
CA GLU A 189 21.02 4.14 27.91
C GLU A 189 21.82 4.98 26.90
N ILE A 190 22.92 5.60 27.34
CA ILE A 190 24.07 5.80 26.43
C ILE A 190 25.00 4.61 26.59
N GLN A 191 24.72 3.53 25.85
CA GLN A 191 25.70 2.52 25.43
C GLN A 191 25.03 1.45 24.54
N CYS A 192 25.02 1.67 23.21
CA CYS A 192 25.41 0.65 22.21
C CYS A 192 25.26 1.18 20.77
N LEU A 193 25.98 2.24 20.41
CA LEU A 193 26.20 2.62 19.00
C LEU A 193 27.67 2.98 18.81
N LYS A 194 28.54 1.96 18.82
CA LYS A 194 29.90 2.07 18.29
C LYS A 194 30.11 0.99 17.24
N ARG A 195 30.17 1.47 15.99
CA ARG A 195 30.57 0.74 14.78
C ARG A 195 31.83 -0.10 15.04
N LYS A 196 31.81 -1.38 14.66
CA LYS A 196 33.01 -2.22 14.53
C LYS A 196 33.31 -2.40 13.04
N ARG A 197 34.38 -1.74 12.57
CA ARG A 197 35.17 -2.15 11.40
C ARG A 197 36.16 -3.22 11.88
N SER A 198 36.40 -4.24 11.07
CA SER A 198 37.63 -5.04 11.12
C SER A 198 37.95 -5.57 9.73
N ASP A 199 39.12 -5.15 9.25
CA ASP A 199 39.92 -5.65 8.12
C ASP A 199 40.31 -7.14 8.37
N GLU A 200 40.87 -7.98 7.49
CA GLU A 200 41.53 -7.88 6.19
C GLU A 200 41.71 -9.34 5.69
N ASN A 201 41.74 -9.62 4.37
CA ASN A 201 42.73 -10.53 3.77
C ASN A 201 42.69 -10.49 2.23
N ASN A 202 43.88 -10.22 1.68
CA ASN A 202 44.26 -10.05 0.27
C ASN A 202 44.44 -11.38 -0.48
N LEU A 203 44.21 -11.38 -1.80
CA LEU A 203 45.16 -11.87 -2.82
C LEU A 203 44.67 -11.60 -4.28
N ASN A 204 45.39 -10.70 -4.97
CA ASN A 204 45.86 -10.66 -6.39
C ASN A 204 44.96 -11.26 -7.51
N LEU A 205 44.82 -10.74 -8.74
CA LEU A 205 45.69 -9.99 -9.68
C LEU A 205 44.73 -9.60 -10.86
N SER A 206 44.71 -8.41 -11.48
CA SER A 206 45.68 -7.97 -12.48
C SER A 206 45.29 -6.59 -13.01
N LEU A 207 46.31 -5.84 -13.43
CA LEU A 207 46.28 -4.43 -13.80
C LEU A 207 45.67 -4.18 -15.18
N HIS A 208 44.76 -3.21 -15.24
CA HIS A 208 44.70 -2.30 -16.39
C HIS A 208 44.73 -0.85 -15.91
N THR A 209 45.92 -0.25 -16.02
CA THR A 209 46.17 1.18 -15.91
C THR A 209 45.42 1.93 -17.01
N ARG A 210 44.32 2.62 -16.66
CA ARG A 210 43.83 3.75 -17.47
C ARG A 210 44.30 5.05 -16.83
N LYS A 211 45.01 5.85 -17.64
CA LYS A 211 45.46 7.20 -17.34
C LYS A 211 44.27 8.04 -16.84
N LYS A 212 44.40 8.64 -15.66
CA LYS A 212 43.54 9.73 -15.16
C LYS A 212 43.61 10.89 -16.16
N GLY A 213 42.59 11.04 -16.99
CA GLY A 213 42.39 12.21 -17.85
C GLY A 213 41.01 12.79 -17.56
N ALA A 214 40.97 14.08 -17.22
CA ALA A 214 39.80 14.92 -16.92
C ALA A 214 38.81 14.38 -15.85
N GLU A 215 38.34 15.26 -14.96
CA GLU A 215 37.19 14.94 -14.13
C GLU A 215 35.98 14.70 -15.03
N ASP A 216 35.62 13.44 -15.27
CA ASP A 216 34.44 13.03 -16.05
C ASP A 216 33.16 13.49 -15.34
N LYS A 217 32.81 14.77 -15.54
CA LYS A 217 31.57 15.38 -15.05
C LYS A 217 30.48 15.25 -16.09
N CYS A 218 29.31 14.80 -15.65
CA CYS A 218 28.11 14.79 -16.46
C CYS A 218 27.50 16.20 -16.55
N TYR A 219 27.16 16.65 -17.76
CA TYR A 219 26.51 17.95 -18.02
C TYR A 219 25.10 17.80 -18.63
N CYS A 220 24.46 16.66 -18.43
CA CYS A 220 23.12 16.35 -18.95
C CYS A 220 21.99 16.93 -18.11
N PHE A 221 22.25 17.34 -16.87
CA PHE A 221 21.25 17.89 -15.97
C PHE A 221 20.43 19.01 -16.61
N GLY A 222 19.09 18.87 -16.52
CA GLY A 222 18.13 19.85 -17.01
C GLY A 222 18.08 20.00 -18.54
N LYS A 223 18.64 19.06 -19.30
CA LYS A 223 18.68 19.07 -20.76
C LYS A 223 18.13 17.76 -21.32
N ALA A 224 17.48 17.81 -22.48
CA ALA A 224 16.99 16.63 -23.20
C ALA A 224 18.14 15.84 -23.86
N LYS A 225 19.10 15.35 -23.06
CA LYS A 225 20.26 14.57 -23.52
C LYS A 225 20.71 13.58 -22.45
N VAL A 226 21.34 12.49 -22.89
CA VAL A 226 21.95 11.48 -22.02
C VAL A 226 23.42 11.26 -22.41
N CYS A 227 24.21 10.71 -21.49
CA CYS A 227 25.60 10.30 -21.73
C CYS A 227 25.92 9.02 -20.95
N SER A 228 27.01 8.35 -21.29
CA SER A 228 27.44 7.11 -20.64
C SER A 228 27.62 7.24 -19.12
N LEU A 229 27.96 8.44 -18.62
CA LEU A 229 28.13 8.71 -17.19
C LEU A 229 26.80 8.74 -16.43
N CYS A 230 25.72 9.28 -17.00
CA CYS A 230 24.43 9.31 -16.31
C CYS A 230 23.66 7.99 -16.45
N THR A 231 23.82 7.28 -17.57
CA THR A 231 23.20 5.96 -17.78
C THR A 231 23.87 4.83 -17.01
N SER A 232 25.13 5.01 -16.57
CA SER A 232 25.85 4.03 -15.74
C SER A 232 25.65 4.23 -14.23
N ARG A 233 24.88 5.25 -13.82
CA ARG A 233 24.59 5.47 -12.39
C ARG A 233 23.72 4.35 -11.84
N PRO A 234 23.94 3.92 -10.59
CA PRO A 234 23.05 2.96 -9.96
C PRO A 234 21.64 3.52 -9.85
N GLU A 235 20.64 2.66 -10.03
CA GLU A 235 19.25 3.06 -9.83
C GLU A 235 18.98 3.40 -8.37
N GLN A 236 18.29 4.51 -8.14
CA GLN A 236 17.81 4.86 -6.81
C GLN A 236 16.71 3.89 -6.37
N THR A 237 16.91 3.29 -5.21
CA THR A 237 15.92 2.42 -4.57
C THR A 237 15.12 3.22 -3.55
N ALA A 238 13.80 3.13 -3.63
CA ALA A 238 12.91 3.71 -2.65
C ALA A 238 11.64 2.86 -2.53
N PRO A 239 10.96 2.90 -1.37
CA PRO A 239 9.74 2.14 -1.19
C PRO A 239 8.66 2.58 -2.19
N ARG A 240 8.17 1.69 -3.06
CA ARG A 240 7.18 2.02 -4.11
C ARG A 240 5.87 1.22 -4.05
N ALA A 241 5.68 0.45 -2.98
CA ALA A 241 4.47 -0.35 -2.79
C ALA A 241 3.22 0.56 -2.76
N GLY A 242 2.13 0.05 -3.34
CA GLY A 242 0.84 0.74 -3.52
C GLY A 242 0.28 0.51 -4.92
N THR A 243 -0.94 0.97 -5.17
CA THR A 243 -1.65 0.78 -6.45
C THR A 243 -1.36 1.92 -7.45
N PRO A 244 -1.08 1.64 -8.74
CA PRO A 244 -0.98 2.67 -9.78
C PRO A 244 -2.17 3.62 -9.78
N GLY A 245 -1.93 4.90 -10.12
CA GLY A 245 -2.94 5.96 -10.08
C GLY A 245 -3.22 6.57 -8.69
N PHE A 246 -2.87 5.89 -7.59
CA PHE A 246 -3.03 6.43 -6.22
C PHE A 246 -1.71 6.86 -5.56
N ARG A 247 -0.57 6.60 -6.21
CA ARG A 247 0.76 6.96 -5.69
C ARG A 247 0.97 8.47 -5.70
N ALA A 248 1.50 9.00 -4.61
CA ALA A 248 1.87 10.40 -4.48
C ALA A 248 3.12 10.76 -5.31
N PRO A 249 3.31 12.04 -5.69
CA PRO A 249 4.47 12.47 -6.47
C PRO A 249 5.81 12.05 -5.87
N GLU A 250 5.99 12.13 -4.55
CA GLU A 250 7.22 11.70 -3.87
C GLU A 250 7.47 10.19 -3.98
N VAL A 251 6.43 9.37 -4.13
CA VAL A 251 6.57 7.93 -4.37
C VAL A 251 7.04 7.68 -5.81
N LEU A 252 6.42 8.37 -6.78
CA LEU A 252 6.78 8.28 -8.21
C LEU A 252 8.19 8.82 -8.48
N LEU A 253 8.57 9.89 -7.76
CA LEU A 253 9.91 10.48 -7.74
C LEU A 253 10.88 9.68 -6.83
N LYS A 254 10.55 8.44 -6.46
CA LYS A 254 11.43 7.55 -5.68
C LYS A 254 12.06 8.20 -4.44
N HIS A 255 11.35 9.08 -3.74
CA HIS A 255 11.86 9.72 -2.54
C HIS A 255 11.98 8.68 -1.40
N PRO A 256 13.15 8.58 -0.72
CA PRO A 256 13.39 7.54 0.27
C PRO A 256 12.61 7.76 1.58
N SER A 257 12.39 9.01 1.97
CA SER A 257 11.72 9.36 3.23
C SER A 257 10.26 9.73 2.97
N GLN A 258 9.40 8.72 2.89
CA GLN A 258 7.94 8.89 2.72
C GLN A 258 7.24 9.07 4.06
N THR A 259 6.13 9.80 4.07
CA THR A 259 5.39 10.16 5.29
C THR A 259 3.91 9.80 5.12
N PRO A 260 3.07 9.90 6.18
CA PRO A 260 1.63 9.73 6.07
C PRO A 260 0.94 10.62 5.01
N ALA A 261 1.61 11.66 4.52
CA ALA A 261 1.11 12.50 3.44
C ALA A 261 0.76 11.71 2.16
N ILE A 262 1.40 10.55 1.92
CA ILE A 262 1.08 9.73 0.74
C ILE A 262 -0.32 9.11 0.83
N ASP A 263 -0.81 8.80 2.03
CA ASP A 263 -2.18 8.31 2.24
C ASP A 263 -3.19 9.44 2.06
N ILE A 264 -2.82 10.67 2.47
CA ILE A 264 -3.64 11.87 2.27
C ILE A 264 -3.76 12.19 0.77
N TRP A 265 -2.66 12.09 0.02
CA TRP A 265 -2.70 12.19 -1.44
C TRP A 265 -3.69 11.19 -2.05
N ALA A 266 -3.58 9.91 -1.69
CA ALA A 266 -4.46 8.86 -2.18
C ALA A 266 -5.94 9.13 -1.83
N SER A 267 -6.23 9.65 -0.63
CA SER A 267 -7.59 10.10 -0.28
C SER A 267 -8.08 11.25 -1.16
N GLY A 268 -7.19 12.16 -1.56
CA GLY A 268 -7.48 13.23 -2.51
C GLY A 268 -7.79 12.68 -3.91
N VAL A 269 -7.07 11.65 -4.37
CA VAL A 269 -7.39 10.94 -5.62
C VAL A 269 -8.76 10.28 -5.53
N MET A 270 -9.11 9.64 -4.41
CA MET A 270 -10.45 9.08 -4.21
C MET A 270 -11.54 10.16 -4.28
N MET A 271 -11.32 11.32 -3.64
CA MET A 271 -12.24 12.45 -3.74
C MET A 271 -12.35 12.96 -5.17
N LEU A 272 -11.24 13.02 -5.90
CA LEU A 272 -11.21 13.42 -7.31
C LEU A 272 -12.05 12.48 -8.17
N CYS A 273 -11.94 11.16 -8.00
CA CYS A 273 -12.79 10.16 -8.67
C CYS A 273 -14.28 10.41 -8.42
N ILE A 274 -14.67 10.73 -7.17
CA ILE A 274 -16.07 11.00 -6.81
C ILE A 274 -16.55 12.27 -7.49
N LEU A 275 -15.78 13.35 -7.42
CA LEU A 275 -16.16 14.65 -7.97
C LEU A 275 -16.19 14.67 -9.51
N SER A 276 -15.38 13.84 -10.17
CA SER A 276 -15.40 13.68 -11.63
C SER A 276 -16.37 12.62 -12.12
N GLY A 277 -16.84 11.72 -11.24
CA GLY A 277 -17.59 10.52 -11.64
C GLY A 277 -16.75 9.50 -12.42
N THR A 278 -15.42 9.56 -12.34
CA THR A 278 -14.50 8.69 -13.10
C THR A 278 -13.68 7.76 -12.20
N GLN A 279 -13.53 6.50 -12.61
CA GLN A 279 -12.65 5.55 -11.93
C GLN A 279 -12.06 4.52 -12.92
N PRO A 280 -10.74 4.28 -12.91
CA PRO A 280 -9.74 5.07 -12.19
C PRO A 280 -9.59 6.47 -12.81
N PHE A 281 -9.27 7.47 -12.00
CA PHE A 281 -9.03 8.83 -12.53
C PHE A 281 -7.71 8.90 -13.32
N PHE A 282 -6.65 8.29 -12.79
CA PHE A 282 -5.36 8.14 -13.44
C PHE A 282 -5.20 6.72 -13.99
N HIS A 283 -4.86 6.57 -15.27
CA HIS A 283 -4.77 5.26 -15.93
C HIS A 283 -3.35 5.01 -16.44
N SER A 284 -2.41 4.98 -15.51
CA SER A 284 -0.99 4.99 -15.82
C SER A 284 -0.40 3.57 -15.80
N PRO A 285 0.17 3.07 -16.91
CA PRO A 285 0.82 1.75 -16.98
C PRO A 285 2.15 1.71 -16.21
N ASP A 286 2.78 2.86 -15.99
CA ASP A 286 4.07 3.00 -15.32
C ASP A 286 4.17 4.32 -14.52
N ASP A 287 5.21 4.41 -13.68
CA ASP A 287 5.40 5.54 -12.76
C ASP A 287 5.73 6.87 -13.50
N CYS A 288 6.35 6.81 -14.70
CA CYS A 288 6.62 8.00 -15.51
C CYS A 288 5.34 8.55 -16.14
N THR A 289 4.51 7.65 -16.69
CA THR A 289 3.19 8.04 -17.22
C THR A 289 2.31 8.62 -16.12
N ALA A 290 2.33 8.05 -14.91
CA ALA A 290 1.59 8.59 -13.77
C ALA A 290 2.02 10.03 -13.43
N LEU A 291 3.33 10.28 -13.44
CA LEU A 291 3.86 11.62 -13.18
C LEU A 291 3.47 12.61 -14.28
N ALA A 292 3.42 12.17 -15.54
CA ALA A 292 2.97 12.99 -16.67
C ALA A 292 1.48 13.35 -16.58
N GLU A 293 0.61 12.41 -16.20
CA GLU A 293 -0.82 12.67 -15.99
C GLU A 293 -1.04 13.68 -14.85
N ILE A 294 -0.35 13.51 -13.71
CA ILE A 294 -0.38 14.47 -12.60
C ILE A 294 0.11 15.85 -13.07
N THR A 295 1.18 15.88 -13.87
CA THR A 295 1.76 17.12 -14.42
C THR A 295 0.79 17.85 -15.34
N THR A 296 -0.04 17.13 -16.10
CA THR A 296 -1.08 17.72 -16.95
C THR A 296 -2.12 18.51 -16.14
N ILE A 297 -2.41 18.08 -14.90
CA ILE A 297 -3.43 18.69 -14.05
C ILE A 297 -2.84 19.86 -13.25
N PHE A 298 -1.70 19.65 -12.60
CA PHE A 298 -1.13 20.65 -11.70
C PHE A 298 -0.19 21.64 -12.40
N GLY A 299 0.27 21.31 -13.61
CA GLY A 299 1.23 22.08 -14.39
C GLY A 299 2.68 21.75 -14.04
N SER A 300 3.55 21.75 -15.06
CA SER A 300 4.98 21.44 -14.96
C SER A 300 5.72 22.30 -13.93
N ASN A 301 5.46 23.61 -13.88
CA ASN A 301 6.12 24.52 -12.95
C ASN A 301 5.89 24.13 -11.48
N LYS A 302 4.66 23.75 -11.10
CA LYS A 302 4.36 23.35 -9.72
C LYS A 302 4.99 22.00 -9.39
N MET A 303 5.00 21.07 -10.35
CA MET A 303 5.62 19.76 -10.17
C MET A 303 7.14 19.86 -10.00
N GLN A 304 7.81 20.72 -10.76
CA GLN A 304 9.25 20.98 -10.60
C GLN A 304 9.57 21.62 -9.24
N GLN A 305 8.76 22.59 -8.79
CA GLN A 305 8.91 23.17 -7.45
C GLN A 305 8.71 22.14 -6.34
N CYS A 306 7.75 21.23 -6.49
CA CYS A 306 7.53 20.12 -5.57
C CYS A 306 8.77 19.21 -5.51
N ALA A 307 9.27 18.75 -6.65
CA ALA A 307 10.46 17.91 -6.74
C ALA A 307 11.70 18.56 -6.11
N HIS A 308 11.89 19.86 -6.32
CA HIS A 308 12.99 20.62 -5.71
C HIS A 308 12.87 20.70 -4.18
N LYS A 309 11.65 20.88 -3.65
CA LYS A 309 11.41 20.93 -2.20
C LYS A 309 11.63 19.58 -1.51
N LEU A 310 11.39 18.48 -2.21
CA LEU A 310 11.65 17.11 -1.72
C LEU A 310 13.15 16.78 -1.61
N GLY A 311 14.05 17.78 -1.69
CA GLY A 311 15.46 17.58 -1.38
C GLY A 311 16.22 16.74 -2.39
N THR A 312 15.70 16.61 -3.61
CA THR A 312 16.37 15.87 -4.69
C THR A 312 17.47 16.73 -5.31
N GLY A 313 18.51 17.04 -4.54
CA GLY A 313 19.64 17.85 -5.00
C GLY A 313 20.27 17.26 -6.26
N ASN A 314 20.30 18.05 -7.35
CA ASN A 314 21.04 17.93 -8.62
C ASN A 314 21.17 16.57 -9.35
N ASP A 315 20.81 15.44 -8.75
CA ASP A 315 21.02 14.10 -9.30
C ASP A 315 19.75 13.47 -9.88
N PHE A 316 18.56 13.98 -9.51
CA PHE A 316 17.28 13.35 -9.84
C PHE A 316 16.65 13.84 -11.17
N LEU A 317 16.87 15.10 -11.56
CA LEU A 317 16.52 15.57 -12.92
C LEU A 317 17.40 14.91 -14.01
N ASN A 318 18.34 14.02 -13.65
CA ASN A 318 19.13 13.26 -14.63
C ASN A 318 18.38 12.04 -15.20
N GLN A 319 17.18 11.72 -14.71
CA GLN A 319 16.39 10.56 -15.18
C GLN A 319 15.06 10.94 -15.85
N PHE A 320 14.55 12.14 -15.64
CA PHE A 320 13.34 12.62 -16.28
C PHE A 320 13.71 13.64 -17.36
N ILE A 321 13.80 13.16 -18.59
CA ILE A 321 13.75 14.01 -19.77
C ILE A 321 12.28 14.43 -19.91
N PHE A 322 11.96 15.68 -19.55
CA PHE A 322 10.78 16.34 -20.10
C PHE A 322 11.11 16.81 -21.52
#